data_AF-A0A7Y5MU82-F1
#
_entry.id   AF-A0A7Y5MU82-F1
#
_cell.length_a   1.000
_cell.length_b   1.000
_cell.length_c   1.000
_cell.angle_alpha   90.00
_cell.angle_beta   90.00
_cell.angle_gamma   90.00
#
_symmetry.space_group_name_H-M   'P 1'
#
loop_
_entity.id
_entity.type
_entity.pdbx_description
1 polymer ?
#
loop_
_entity_poly.entity_id
_entity_poly.type
_entity_poly.pdbx_seq_one_letter_code
_entity_poly.pdbx_strand_id
1 'polypeptide(L)'
;MPPIRDLVWMTDAAKKQGALSLITSAQNPLIAAWFDETIQVWQQFFEAENRSFPIESVPYLQPLDVKDRNVFLLEHYPLASRETKVMQHWKPKDMVAFVSMEDPLLQLFGGDNLIALMQKMGMAEHEVMEHSMISRSIRNAQEKLDKNVVHEYPTDAQEEWFKINLEKYPK
;
A
#
# COMPACT_ATOMS: atom_id res chain seq x y z
N MET A 1 -4.99 7.68 -13.07
CA MET A 1 -3.93 7.34 -12.11
C MET A 1 -2.79 6.71 -12.90
N PRO A 2 -1.52 7.07 -12.66
CA PRO A 2 -0.43 6.24 -13.14
C PRO A 2 -0.64 4.80 -12.64
N PRO A 3 -0.35 3.77 -13.44
CA PRO A 3 -0.53 2.39 -13.00
C PRO A 3 0.39 2.12 -11.80
N ILE A 4 -0.19 1.69 -10.68
CA ILE A 4 0.55 1.11 -9.56
C ILE A 4 0.60 -0.41 -9.82
N ARG A 5 1.77 -1.01 -9.72
CA ARG A 5 1.93 -2.47 -9.74
C ARG A 5 1.89 -2.96 -8.31
N ASP A 6 0.96 -3.86 -8.00
CA ASP A 6 0.80 -4.35 -6.63
C ASP A 6 1.56 -5.67 -6.47
N LEU A 7 2.51 -5.66 -5.55
CA LEU A 7 3.20 -6.86 -5.10
C LEU A 7 2.54 -7.31 -3.80
N VAL A 8 1.98 -8.51 -3.83
CA VAL A 8 1.09 -9.01 -2.78
C VAL A 8 1.70 -10.23 -2.10
N TRP A 9 1.70 -10.22 -0.77
CA TRP A 9 2.16 -11.30 0.08
C TRP A 9 1.03 -11.82 0.98
N MET A 10 1.18 -13.05 1.47
CA MET A 10 0.22 -13.67 2.38
C MET A 10 0.23 -13.05 3.78
N THR A 11 1.39 -12.59 4.26
CA THR A 11 1.56 -12.03 5.61
C THR A 11 2.36 -10.74 5.58
N ASP A 12 2.19 -9.89 6.58
CA ASP A 12 2.94 -8.64 6.74
C ASP A 12 4.44 -8.90 6.94
N ALA A 13 4.79 -9.99 7.64
CA ALA A 13 6.18 -10.41 7.81
C ALA A 13 6.85 -10.74 6.45
N ALA A 14 6.15 -11.50 5.59
CA ALA A 14 6.64 -11.82 4.26
C ALA A 14 6.73 -10.57 3.36
N LYS A 15 5.73 -9.68 3.44
CA LYS A 15 5.76 -8.37 2.77
C LYS A 15 7.00 -7.58 3.14
N LYS A 16 7.28 -7.44 4.44
CA LYS A 16 8.44 -6.67 4.95
C LYS A 16 9.77 -7.24 4.47
N GLN A 17 9.95 -8.56 4.56
CA GLN A 17 11.17 -9.23 4.10
C GLN A 17 11.33 -9.15 2.57
N GLY A 18 10.25 -9.36 1.80
CA GLY A 18 10.24 -9.24 0.34
C GLY A 18 10.54 -7.81 -0.12
N ALA A 19 9.87 -6.83 0.47
CA ALA A 19 10.09 -5.40 0.23
C ALA A 19 11.53 -5.00 0.53
N LEU A 20 12.11 -5.46 1.64
CA LEU A 20 13.50 -5.16 2.00
C LEU A 20 14.48 -5.62 0.91
N SER A 21 14.28 -6.84 0.38
CA SER A 21 15.10 -7.38 -0.72
C SER A 21 15.00 -6.54 -1.99
N LEU A 22 13.78 -6.14 -2.36
CA LEU A 22 13.51 -5.30 -3.53
C LEU A 22 14.10 -3.89 -3.39
N ILE A 23 13.89 -3.25 -2.23
CA ILE A 23 14.43 -1.93 -1.90
C ILE A 23 15.96 -1.96 -1.92
N THR A 24 16.59 -2.95 -1.29
CA THR A 24 18.05 -3.09 -1.25
C THR A 24 18.64 -3.21 -2.66
N SER A 25 17.94 -3.92 -3.55
CA SER A 25 18.41 -4.17 -4.92
C SER A 25 18.14 -3.00 -5.88
N ALA A 26 17.30 -2.04 -5.47
CA ALA A 26 16.92 -0.91 -6.32
C ALA A 26 17.98 0.19 -6.31
N GLN A 27 18.23 0.78 -7.48
CA GLN A 27 19.09 1.95 -7.60
C GLN A 27 18.30 3.22 -7.24
N ASN A 28 18.69 3.90 -6.16
CA ASN A 28 18.12 5.17 -5.69
C ASN A 28 16.56 5.16 -5.58
N PRO A 29 15.96 4.18 -4.86
CA PRO A 29 14.51 4.12 -4.73
C PRO A 29 13.96 5.32 -3.97
N LEU A 30 12.74 5.73 -4.29
CA LEU A 30 11.92 6.58 -3.42
C LEU A 30 10.97 5.68 -2.65
N ILE A 31 11.14 5.56 -1.34
CA ILE A 31 10.21 4.84 -0.48
C ILE A 31 9.25 5.86 0.09
N ALA A 32 7.96 5.60 0.02
CA ALA A 32 6.96 6.50 0.52
C ALA A 32 5.81 5.77 1.20
N ALA A 33 5.23 6.41 2.22
CA ALA A 33 4.09 5.92 2.96
C ALA A 33 3.03 7.03 3.09
N TRP A 34 1.79 6.62 3.28
CA TRP A 34 0.68 7.56 3.41
C TRP A 34 0.44 7.99 4.86
N PHE A 35 0.76 7.11 5.81
CA PHE A 35 0.49 7.27 7.23
C PHE A 35 1.79 7.35 8.03
N ASP A 36 1.83 8.26 9.02
CA ASP A 36 3.01 8.47 9.86
C ASP A 36 3.32 7.24 10.73
N GLU A 37 2.29 6.50 11.16
CA GLU A 37 2.48 5.20 11.82
C GLU A 37 3.21 4.21 10.92
N THR A 38 2.85 4.12 9.64
CA THR A 38 3.53 3.22 8.70
C THR A 38 5.00 3.59 8.57
N ILE A 39 5.32 4.89 8.47
CA ILE A 39 6.71 5.37 8.45
C ILE A 39 7.47 4.88 9.68
N GLN A 40 6.91 5.05 10.88
CA GLN A 40 7.56 4.65 12.13
C GLN A 40 7.78 3.13 12.20
N VAL A 41 6.76 2.34 11.85
CA VAL A 41 6.82 0.88 11.88
C VAL A 41 7.87 0.34 10.90
N TRP A 42 7.94 0.90 9.69
CA TRP A 42 8.94 0.45 8.70
C TRP A 42 10.34 0.94 9.02
N GLN A 43 10.51 2.14 9.60
CA GLN A 43 11.81 2.60 10.10
C GLN A 43 12.36 1.67 11.18
N GLN A 44 11.53 1.28 12.16
CA GLN A 44 11.92 0.31 13.21
C GLN A 44 12.28 -1.05 12.61
N PHE A 45 11.51 -1.52 11.63
CA PHE A 45 11.82 -2.75 10.90
C PHE A 45 13.17 -2.68 10.18
N PHE A 46 13.44 -1.60 9.44
CA PHE A 46 14.73 -1.42 8.78
C PHE A 46 15.89 -1.34 9.77
N GLU A 47 15.72 -0.65 10.89
CA GLU A 47 16.74 -0.56 11.95
C GLU A 47 17.05 -1.95 12.54
N ALA A 48 16.02 -2.75 12.84
CA ALA A 48 16.19 -4.13 13.29
C ALA A 48 16.96 -5.01 12.29
N GLU A 49 16.83 -4.72 10.99
CA GLU A 49 17.55 -5.38 9.89
C GLU A 49 18.95 -4.76 9.61
N ASN A 50 19.42 -3.87 10.49
CA ASN A 50 20.67 -3.12 10.35
C ASN A 50 20.74 -2.33 9.02
N ARG A 51 19.61 -1.75 8.63
CA ARG A 51 19.44 -0.93 7.44
C ARG A 51 18.90 0.44 7.81
N SER A 52 19.10 1.40 6.93
CA SER A 52 18.51 2.73 7.05
C SER A 52 18.11 3.19 5.66
N PHE A 53 16.82 3.42 5.48
CA PHE A 53 16.28 4.02 4.27
C PHE A 53 15.38 5.19 4.66
N PRO A 54 15.50 6.35 3.99
CA PRO A 54 14.54 7.43 4.15
C PRO A 54 13.18 6.98 3.62
N ILE A 55 12.12 7.30 4.38
CA ILE A 55 10.73 7.06 3.99
C ILE A 55 10.04 8.42 3.96
N GLU A 56 9.53 8.80 2.81
CA GLU A 56 8.87 10.08 2.60
C GLU A 56 7.36 9.97 2.81
N SER A 57 6.75 11.01 3.35
CA SER A 57 5.29 11.06 3.50
C SER A 57 4.66 11.52 2.20
N VAL A 58 3.80 10.68 1.61
CA VAL A 58 3.18 10.90 0.29
C VAL A 58 2.47 12.26 0.17
N PRO A 59 1.69 12.73 1.16
CA PRO A 59 1.06 14.05 1.10
C PRO A 59 2.01 15.24 0.88
N TYR A 60 3.30 15.10 1.22
CA TYR A 60 4.30 16.18 1.09
C TYR A 60 5.16 16.08 -0.17
N LEU A 61 5.13 14.94 -0.88
CA LEU A 61 5.89 14.73 -2.10
C LEU A 61 5.41 15.61 -3.26
N GLN A 62 6.35 16.26 -3.94
CA GLN A 62 6.11 17.05 -5.12
C GLN A 62 6.37 16.23 -6.40
N PRO A 63 5.78 16.61 -7.55
CA PRO A 63 6.02 15.92 -8.82
C PRO A 63 7.49 15.81 -9.23
N LEU A 64 8.35 16.72 -8.78
CA LEU A 64 9.79 16.68 -9.06
C LEU A 64 10.50 15.60 -8.24
N ASP A 65 10.07 15.35 -7.00
CA ASP A 65 10.70 14.38 -6.09
C ASP A 65 10.56 12.94 -6.59
N VAL A 66 9.49 12.69 -7.34
CA VAL A 66 9.11 11.37 -7.88
C VAL A 66 9.54 11.17 -9.33
N LYS A 67 9.92 12.24 -10.05
CA LYS A 67 10.14 12.20 -11.50
C LYS A 67 11.27 11.23 -11.85
N ASP A 68 11.00 10.31 -12.77
CA ASP A 68 11.96 9.32 -13.29
C ASP A 68 12.58 8.39 -12.22
N ARG A 69 11.98 8.31 -11.02
CA ARG A 69 12.41 7.40 -9.94
C ARG A 69 11.58 6.14 -9.88
N ASN A 70 12.16 5.07 -9.35
CA ASN A 70 11.40 3.90 -8.91
C ASN A 70 10.77 4.23 -7.55
N VAL A 71 9.44 4.24 -7.49
CA VAL A 71 8.68 4.57 -6.28
C VAL A 71 8.15 3.28 -5.65
N PHE A 72 8.42 3.11 -4.35
CA PHE A 72 7.91 2.03 -3.53
C PHE A 72 6.95 2.60 -2.49
N LEU A 73 5.66 2.30 -2.65
CA LEU A 73 4.62 2.64 -1.70
C LEU A 73 4.50 1.51 -0.67
N LEU A 74 4.54 1.86 0.61
CA LEU A 74 4.48 0.89 1.71
C LEU A 74 3.04 0.44 2.04
N GLU A 75 2.06 1.18 1.53
CA GLU A 75 0.64 0.88 1.60
C GLU A 75 -0.14 1.66 0.53
N HIS A 76 -1.39 1.28 0.30
CA HIS A 76 -2.37 2.11 -0.40
C HIS A 76 -3.08 3.07 0.54
N TYR A 77 -3.52 4.20 0.02
CA TYR A 77 -4.52 5.01 0.74
C TYR A 77 -5.90 4.36 0.66
N PRO A 78 -6.77 4.46 1.69
CA PRO A 78 -8.11 3.86 1.66
C PRO A 78 -9.02 4.36 0.53
N LEU A 79 -8.87 5.62 0.11
CA LEU A 79 -9.69 6.27 -0.92
C LEU A 79 -8.97 6.37 -2.26
N ALA A 80 -9.61 5.87 -3.31
CA ALA A 80 -9.07 5.89 -4.68
C ALA A 80 -8.98 7.32 -5.22
N SER A 81 -9.93 8.17 -4.84
CA SER A 81 -9.95 9.60 -5.15
C SER A 81 -8.75 10.34 -4.57
N ARG A 82 -8.33 10.01 -3.34
CA ARG A 82 -7.17 10.62 -2.66
C ARG A 82 -5.87 10.27 -3.38
N GLU A 83 -5.62 8.98 -3.65
CA GLU A 83 -4.41 8.56 -4.39
C GLU A 83 -4.36 9.24 -5.76
N THR A 84 -5.49 9.23 -6.47
CA THR A 84 -5.59 9.86 -7.79
C THR A 84 -5.28 11.35 -7.73
N LYS A 85 -5.82 12.07 -6.75
CA LYS A 85 -5.64 13.52 -6.60
C LYS A 85 -4.18 13.91 -6.38
N VAL A 86 -3.46 13.15 -5.55
CA VAL A 86 -2.04 13.41 -5.25
C VAL A 86 -1.16 13.01 -6.43
N MET A 87 -1.40 11.83 -7.00
CA MET A 87 -0.48 11.21 -7.95
C MET A 87 -0.78 11.53 -9.42
N GLN A 88 -1.88 12.22 -9.75
CA GLN A 88 -2.26 12.53 -11.14
C GLN A 88 -1.17 13.29 -11.94
N HIS A 89 -0.29 14.02 -11.26
CA HIS A 89 0.81 14.77 -11.90
C HIS A 89 2.18 14.10 -11.75
N TRP A 90 2.25 12.96 -11.08
CA TRP A 90 3.49 12.22 -10.89
C TRP A 90 3.92 11.55 -12.19
N LYS A 91 5.23 11.55 -12.44
CA LYS A 91 5.85 10.88 -13.59
C LYS A 91 7.01 9.99 -13.15
N PRO A 92 6.74 8.95 -12.34
CA PRO A 92 7.77 8.02 -11.91
C PRO A 92 8.25 7.15 -13.07
N LYS A 93 9.43 6.54 -12.93
CA LYS A 93 9.92 5.51 -13.85
C LYS A 93 9.14 4.21 -13.66
N ASP A 94 8.93 3.81 -12.41
CA ASP A 94 8.10 2.67 -12.02
C ASP A 94 7.47 2.99 -10.66
N MET A 95 6.31 2.41 -10.37
CA MET A 95 5.61 2.60 -9.13
C MET A 95 5.00 1.28 -8.68
N VAL A 96 5.46 0.82 -7.52
CA VAL A 96 5.06 -0.45 -6.92
C VAL A 96 4.49 -0.17 -5.54
N ALA A 97 3.34 -0.78 -5.22
CA ALA A 97 2.85 -0.84 -3.86
C ALA A 97 3.10 -2.23 -3.28
N PHE A 98 3.54 -2.25 -2.03
CA PHE A 98 3.66 -3.48 -1.26
C PHE A 98 2.39 -3.71 -0.46
N VAL A 99 1.78 -4.88 -0.64
CA VAL A 99 0.48 -5.20 -0.06
C VAL A 99 0.53 -6.56 0.63
N SER A 100 -0.12 -6.69 1.78
CA SER A 100 -0.31 -7.94 2.50
C SER A 100 -1.78 -8.29 2.54
N MET A 101 -2.11 -9.58 2.50
CA MET A 101 -3.48 -10.04 2.78
C MET A 101 -3.96 -9.65 4.18
N GLU A 102 -3.05 -9.37 5.11
CA GLU A 102 -3.33 -8.88 6.46
C GLU A 102 -3.60 -7.36 6.51
N ASP A 103 -3.36 -6.63 5.41
CA ASP A 103 -3.58 -5.19 5.40
C ASP A 103 -5.08 -4.87 5.61
N PRO A 104 -5.42 -3.79 6.36
CA PRO A 104 -6.81 -3.44 6.66
C PRO A 104 -7.73 -3.38 5.43
N LEU A 105 -7.23 -2.85 4.31
CA LEU A 105 -8.00 -2.77 3.06
C LEU A 105 -8.35 -4.16 2.51
N LEU A 106 -7.42 -5.11 2.51
CA LEU A 106 -7.67 -6.47 2.04
C LEU A 106 -8.43 -7.32 3.05
N GLN A 107 -8.29 -7.08 4.35
CA GLN A 107 -9.13 -7.72 5.36
C GLN A 107 -10.60 -7.32 5.22
N LEU A 108 -10.87 -6.05 4.89
CA LEU A 108 -12.24 -5.55 4.70
C LEU A 108 -12.84 -5.93 3.34
N PHE A 109 -12.03 -6.03 2.28
CA PHE A 109 -12.53 -6.13 0.90
C PHE A 109 -11.90 -7.24 0.04
N GLY A 110 -10.81 -7.85 0.48
CA GLY A 110 -10.20 -9.02 -0.18
C GLY A 110 -11.14 -10.23 -0.14
N GLY A 111 -11.93 -10.37 0.92
CA GLY A 111 -12.97 -11.40 1.06
C GLY A 111 -12.43 -12.84 1.04
N ASP A 112 -13.31 -13.79 1.36
CA ASP A 112 -12.98 -15.22 1.37
C ASP A 112 -12.50 -15.72 0.00
N ASN A 113 -12.94 -15.06 -1.08
CA ASN A 113 -12.63 -15.46 -2.45
C ASN A 113 -11.17 -15.17 -2.85
N LEU A 114 -10.58 -14.04 -2.43
CA LEU A 114 -9.19 -13.73 -2.75
C LEU A 114 -8.26 -14.64 -1.95
N ILE A 115 -8.55 -14.87 -0.68
CA ILE A 115 -7.83 -15.82 0.17
C ILE A 115 -7.94 -17.24 -0.41
N ALA A 116 -9.14 -17.69 -0.78
CA ALA A 116 -9.34 -19.01 -1.40
C ALA A 116 -8.63 -19.14 -2.75
N LEU A 117 -8.57 -18.05 -3.54
CA LEU A 117 -7.81 -18.03 -4.79
C LEU A 117 -6.31 -18.21 -4.51
N MET A 118 -5.75 -17.46 -3.55
CA MET A 118 -4.33 -17.55 -3.19
C MET A 118 -3.95 -18.91 -2.61
N GLN A 119 -4.80 -19.47 -1.73
CA GLN A 119 -4.63 -20.83 -1.22
C GLN A 119 -4.69 -21.88 -2.33
N LYS A 120 -5.60 -21.74 -3.30
CA LYS A 120 -5.71 -22.65 -4.46
C LYS A 120 -4.53 -22.54 -5.42
N MET A 121 -3.90 -21.36 -5.49
CA MET A 121 -2.68 -21.16 -6.27
C MET A 121 -1.45 -21.77 -5.59
N GLY A 122 -1.58 -22.26 -4.35
CA GLY A 122 -0.50 -22.94 -3.64
C GLY A 122 0.64 -22.01 -3.23
N MET A 123 0.36 -20.71 -3.09
CA MET A 123 1.37 -19.73 -2.69
C MET A 123 2.03 -20.14 -1.37
N ALA A 124 3.35 -20.18 -1.39
CA ALA A 124 4.11 -20.26 -0.14
C ALA A 124 4.03 -18.92 0.60
N GLU A 125 4.14 -18.94 1.93
CA GLU A 125 4.04 -17.73 2.76
C GLU A 125 4.99 -16.60 2.33
N HIS A 126 6.14 -16.94 1.74
CA HIS A 126 7.20 -16.01 1.33
C HIS A 126 7.14 -15.61 -0.15
N GLU A 127 6.21 -16.17 -0.92
CA GLU A 127 6.11 -15.88 -2.35
C GLU A 127 5.41 -14.53 -2.57
N VAL A 128 5.90 -13.77 -3.54
CA VAL A 128 5.27 -12.53 -4.00
C VAL A 128 4.45 -12.82 -5.25
N MET A 129 3.24 -12.26 -5.33
CA MET A 129 2.48 -12.27 -6.56
C MET A 129 2.24 -10.86 -7.09
N GLU A 130 2.32 -10.75 -8.41
CA GLU A 130 1.82 -9.61 -9.17
C GLU A 130 0.67 -10.12 -10.04
N HIS A 131 -0.57 -9.73 -9.73
CA HIS A 131 -1.73 -10.19 -10.50
C HIS A 131 -2.74 -9.08 -10.71
N SER A 132 -3.07 -8.81 -11.98
CA SER A 132 -3.97 -7.73 -12.40
C SER A 132 -5.37 -7.80 -11.75
N MET A 133 -5.88 -9.00 -11.48
CA MET A 133 -7.13 -9.18 -10.72
C MET A 133 -7.06 -8.66 -9.29
N ILE A 134 -5.91 -8.80 -8.60
CA ILE A 134 -5.77 -8.31 -7.22
C ILE A 134 -5.73 -6.78 -7.21
N SER A 135 -4.92 -6.17 -8.07
CA SER A 135 -4.90 -4.72 -8.27
C SER A 135 -6.27 -4.15 -8.59
N ARG A 136 -7.04 -4.84 -9.44
CA ARG A 136 -8.43 -4.45 -9.74
C ARG A 136 -9.34 -4.58 -8.53
N SER A 137 -9.20 -5.63 -7.71
CA SER A 137 -9.98 -5.81 -6.48
C SER A 137 -9.68 -4.72 -5.45
N ILE A 138 -8.39 -4.37 -5.24
CA ILE A 138 -7.96 -3.25 -4.41
C ILE A 138 -8.62 -1.96 -4.89
N ARG A 139 -8.54 -1.69 -6.20
CA ARG A 139 -9.14 -0.49 -6.78
C ARG A 139 -10.65 -0.42 -6.58
N ASN A 140 -11.35 -1.53 -6.81
CA ASN A 140 -12.80 -1.62 -6.61
C ASN A 140 -13.19 -1.39 -5.14
N ALA A 141 -12.38 -1.87 -4.20
CA ALA A 141 -12.57 -1.65 -2.77
C ALA A 141 -12.45 -0.16 -2.41
N GLN A 142 -11.38 0.49 -2.85
CA GLN A 142 -11.17 1.93 -2.67
C GLN A 142 -12.30 2.77 -3.30
N GLU A 143 -12.76 2.41 -4.50
CA GLU A 143 -13.87 3.12 -5.17
C GLU A 143 -15.22 2.90 -4.48
N LYS A 144 -15.41 1.75 -3.81
CA LYS A 144 -16.57 1.51 -2.94
C LYS A 144 -16.48 2.38 -1.69
N LEU A 145 -15.29 2.53 -1.11
CA LEU A 145 -15.06 3.42 0.03
C LEU A 145 -15.33 4.88 -0.34
N ASP A 146 -14.88 5.35 -1.50
CA ASP A 146 -15.16 6.71 -2.01
C ASP A 146 -16.66 7.03 -2.07
N LYS A 147 -17.52 6.04 -2.35
CA LYS A 147 -18.98 6.23 -2.40
C LYS A 147 -19.62 6.29 -1.03
N ASN A 148 -19.01 5.63 -0.04
CA ASN A 148 -19.56 5.50 1.30
C ASN A 148 -19.06 6.60 2.22
N VAL A 149 -17.79 6.98 2.11
CA VAL A 149 -17.15 8.01 2.94
C VAL A 149 -17.49 9.39 2.38
N VAL A 150 -18.48 10.04 3.00
CA VAL A 150 -18.93 11.38 2.61
C VAL A 150 -18.01 12.46 3.18
N HIS A 151 -17.57 12.26 4.42
CA HIS A 151 -16.64 13.15 5.11
C HIS A 151 -15.49 12.33 5.66
N GLU A 152 -14.31 12.55 5.08
CA GLU A 152 -13.06 11.96 5.54
C GLU A 152 -12.53 12.69 6.77
N TYR A 153 -12.20 11.91 7.80
CA TYR A 153 -11.41 12.32 8.95
C TYR A 153 -10.01 11.71 8.80
N PRO A 154 -8.98 12.50 8.44
CA PRO A 154 -7.62 12.01 8.33
C PRO A 154 -7.08 11.62 9.70
N THR A 155 -6.20 10.62 9.71
CA THR A 155 -5.55 10.05 10.89
C THR A 155 -4.08 9.74 10.55
N ASP A 156 -3.28 9.48 11.58
CA ASP A 156 -1.86 9.14 11.41
C ASP A 156 -1.64 7.64 11.15
N ALA A 157 -2.69 6.83 11.30
CA ALA A 157 -2.70 5.38 11.18
C ALA A 157 -3.84 4.89 10.26
N GLN A 158 -3.56 3.93 9.37
CA GLN A 158 -4.56 3.43 8.42
C GLN A 158 -5.68 2.64 9.12
N GLU A 159 -5.35 1.82 10.11
CA GLU A 159 -6.35 1.06 10.85
C GLU A 159 -7.29 1.98 11.63
N GLU A 160 -6.76 3.05 12.22
CA GLU A 160 -7.56 4.09 12.86
C GLU A 160 -8.44 4.84 11.85
N TRP A 161 -7.90 5.14 10.65
CA TRP A 161 -8.67 5.74 9.56
C TRP A 161 -9.91 4.89 9.28
N PHE A 162 -9.75 3.57 9.15
CA PHE A 162 -10.87 2.67 8.89
C PHE A 162 -11.88 2.64 10.05
N LYS A 163 -11.42 2.59 11.31
CA LYS A 163 -12.31 2.64 12.48
C LYS A 163 -13.16 3.92 12.45
N ILE A 164 -12.55 5.09 12.35
CA ILE A 164 -13.25 6.38 12.43
C ILE A 164 -14.18 6.61 11.22
N ASN A 165 -13.72 6.27 10.02
CA ASN A 165 -14.43 6.59 8.78
C ASN A 165 -15.45 5.52 8.38
N LEU A 166 -15.41 4.30 8.95
CA LEU A 166 -16.39 3.24 8.66
C LEU A 166 -17.35 2.93 9.82
N GLU A 167 -16.96 3.10 11.10
CA GLU A 167 -17.86 2.79 12.24
C GLU A 167 -19.08 3.73 12.33
N LYS A 168 -19.03 4.90 11.67
CA LYS A 168 -20.17 5.83 11.61
C LYS A 168 -21.26 5.42 10.60
N TYR A 169 -21.10 4.31 9.89
CA TYR A 169 -22.08 3.81 8.94
C TYR A 169 -22.73 2.53 9.48
N PRO A 170 -24.05 2.53 9.78
CA PRO A 170 -24.74 1.29 10.11
C PRO A 170 -24.69 0.33 8.91
N LYS A 171 -24.47 -0.96 9.21
CA LYS A 171 -24.54 -2.06 8.24
C LYS A 171 -25.89 -2.11 7.53
#